data_AF-A0A1H4TXT1-F1
#
_entry.id   AF-A0A1H4TXT1-F1
#
_cell.length_a   1.000
_cell.length_b   1.000
_cell.length_c   1.000
_cell.angle_alpha   90.00
_cell.angle_beta   90.00
_cell.angle_gamma   90.00
#
_symmetry.space_group_name_H-M   'P 1'
#
loop_
_entity.id
_entity.type
_entity.pdbx_description
1 polymer ?
#
loop_
_entity_poly.entity_id
_entity_poly.type
_entity_poly.pdbx_seq_one_letter_code
_entity_poly.pdbx_strand_id
1 'polypeptide(L)' 'MDTPSEQETPAPLLRVVNPDATPEEVAALVAVFSALGSADGEAPRPTRPSWNHPARGVRRTHRNGTGGWRASGLPR' A
#
# COMPACT_ATOMS: atom_id res chain seq x y z
N MET A 1 16.82 6.00 50.70
CA MET A 1 15.77 4.97 50.54
C MET A 1 15.09 5.27 49.22
N ASP A 2 15.68 4.79 48.12
CA ASP A 2 15.12 4.94 46.78
C ASP A 2 13.91 4.02 46.63
N THR A 3 12.74 4.62 46.43
CA THR A 3 11.52 3.91 46.04
C THR A 3 11.65 3.52 44.56
N PRO A 4 11.35 2.27 44.16
CA PRO A 4 11.38 1.91 42.75
C PRO A 4 10.28 2.68 42.00
N SER A 5 10.66 3.34 40.91
CA SER A 5 9.74 4.04 40.03
C SER A 5 8.70 3.07 39.46
N GLU A 6 7.43 3.35 39.71
CA GLU A 6 6.28 2.67 39.13
C GLU A 6 6.41 2.70 37.61
N GLN A 7 6.57 1.55 36.97
CA GLN A 7 6.65 1.44 35.51
C GLN A 7 5.24 1.69 34.94
N GLU A 8 5.06 2.88 34.38
CA GLU A 8 3.85 3.27 33.66
C GLU A 8 3.65 2.33 32.46
N THR A 9 2.73 1.37 32.61
CA THR A 9 2.49 0.36 31.56
C THR A 9 1.71 1.04 30.44
N PRO A 10 2.25 1.12 29.21
CA PRO A 10 1.56 1.74 28.10
C PRO A 10 0.25 0.99 27.80
N ALA A 11 -0.77 1.75 27.39
CA ALA A 11 -2.07 1.18 27.06
C ALA A 11 -1.95 0.10 25.96
N PRO A 12 -2.72 -1.00 26.05
CA PRO A 12 -2.61 -2.10 25.10
C PRO A 12 -3.08 -1.70 23.70
N LEU A 13 -2.32 -2.13 22.68
CA LEU A 13 -2.62 -1.87 21.26
C LEU A 13 -3.85 -2.65 20.76
N LEU A 14 -4.07 -3.86 21.30
CA LEU A 14 -5.20 -4.72 20.97
C LEU A 14 -5.88 -5.17 22.27
N ARG A 15 -7.21 -5.08 22.33
CA ARG A 15 -8.03 -5.52 23.48
C ARG A 15 -9.08 -6.51 23.02
N VAL A 16 -9.07 -7.71 23.60
CA VAL A 16 -10.15 -8.69 23.42
C VAL A 16 -11.34 -8.25 24.27
N VAL A 17 -12.48 -8.00 23.63
CA VAL A 17 -13.70 -7.52 24.29
C VAL A 17 -14.74 -8.62 24.49
N ASN A 18 -14.66 -9.69 23.71
CA ASN A 18 -15.55 -10.83 23.81
C ASN A 18 -14.89 -11.91 24.70
N PRO A 19 -15.49 -12.30 25.83
CA PRO A 19 -14.93 -13.33 26.71
C PRO A 19 -14.97 -14.74 26.10
N ASP A 20 -15.82 -14.99 25.11
CA ASP A 20 -16.01 -16.31 24.48
C ASP A 20 -15.10 -16.55 23.27
N ALA A 21 -14.21 -15.61 22.95
CA ALA A 21 -13.27 -15.76 21.84
C ALA A 21 -12.34 -16.96 22.09
N THR A 22 -12.27 -17.89 21.14
CA THR A 22 -11.44 -19.08 21.32
C THR A 22 -9.96 -18.75 21.17
N PRO A 23 -9.05 -19.54 21.76
CA PRO A 23 -7.61 -19.35 21.57
C PRO A 23 -7.19 -19.31 20.10
N GLU A 24 -7.84 -20.11 19.26
CA GLU A 24 -7.58 -20.18 17.82
C GLU A 24 -7.99 -18.89 17.10
N GLU A 25 -9.13 -18.30 17.47
CA GLU A 25 -9.60 -17.03 16.91
C GLU A 25 -8.66 -15.88 17.27
N VAL A 26 -8.22 -15.82 18.54
CA VAL A 26 -7.25 -14.83 19.00
C VAL A 26 -5.92 -15.00 18.25
N ALA A 27 -5.44 -16.25 18.10
CA ALA A 27 -4.21 -16.54 17.36
C ALA A 27 -4.32 -16.12 15.88
N ALA A 28 -5.45 -16.35 15.23
CA ALA A 28 -5.68 -15.95 13.85
C ALA A 28 -5.58 -14.42 13.67
N LEU A 29 -6.21 -13.65 14.58
CA LEU A 29 -6.12 -12.19 14.55
C LEU A 29 -4.70 -11.69 14.80
N VAL A 30 -4.01 -12.24 15.81
CA VAL A 30 -2.62 -11.89 16.11
C VAL A 30 -1.71 -12.19 14.90
N ALA A 31 -1.90 -13.32 14.24
CA ALA A 31 -1.12 -13.70 13.06
C ALA A 31 -1.31 -12.70 11.90
N VAL A 32 -2.55 -12.29 11.62
CA VAL A 32 -2.86 -11.32 10.55
C VAL A 32 -2.24 -9.95 10.85
N PHE A 33 -2.39 -9.44 12.08
CA PHE A 33 -1.82 -8.15 12.44
C PHE A 33 -0.28 -8.16 12.47
N SER A 34 0.32 -9.27 12.91
CA SER A 34 1.77 -9.46 12.85
C SER A 34 2.28 -9.49 11.40
N ALA A 35 1.55 -10.17 10.51
CA ALA A 35 1.90 -10.23 9.09
C ALA A 35 1.79 -8.86 8.39
N LEU A 36 0.78 -8.05 8.74
CA LEU A 36 0.63 -6.70 8.20
C LEU A 36 1.78 -5.78 8.64
N GLY A 37 2.23 -5.90 9.89
CA GLY A 37 3.36 -5.15 10.42
C GLY A 37 4.73 -5.63 9.92
N SER A 38 4.84 -6.90 9.53
CA SER A 38 6.10 -7.51 9.04
C SER A 38 6.42 -7.17 7.57
N ALA A 39 5.64 -6.30 6.93
CA ALA A 39 5.91 -5.81 5.58
C ALA A 39 7.09 -4.79 5.59
N ASP A 40 8.25 -5.20 6.09
CA ASP A 40 9.51 -4.45 6.06
C ASP A 40 10.22 -4.54 4.70
N GLY A 41 9.59 -5.18 3.71
CA GLY A 41 10.08 -5.18 2.34
C GLY A 41 9.87 -3.82 1.70
N GLU A 42 10.90 -3.30 1.01
CA GLU A 42 10.78 -2.12 0.15
C GLU A 42 9.56 -2.30 -0.75
N ALA A 43 8.53 -1.48 -0.54
CA ALA A 43 7.33 -1.52 -1.35
C ALA A 43 7.74 -1.35 -2.82
N PRO A 44 7.24 -2.18 -3.75
CA PRO A 44 7.59 -2.02 -5.14
C PRO A 44 7.24 -0.60 -5.58
N ARG A 45 8.21 0.09 -6.18
CA ARG A 45 7.99 1.46 -6.67
C ARG A 45 6.74 1.47 -7.54
N PRO A 46 5.72 2.28 -7.21
CA PRO A 46 4.48 2.29 -7.96
C PRO A 46 4.79 2.60 -9.42
N THR A 47 4.49 1.66 -10.30
CA THR A 47 4.65 1.85 -11.73
C THR A 47 3.58 2.83 -12.19
N ARG A 48 3.98 3.93 -12.82
CA ARG A 48 3.01 4.87 -13.40
C ARG A 48 2.19 4.12 -14.46
N PRO A 49 0.86 4.07 -14.36
CA PRO A 49 0.08 3.37 -15.38
C PRO A 49 0.24 4.11 -16.72
N SER A 50 0.23 3.35 -17.81
CA SER A 50 0.50 3.89 -19.16
C SER A 50 -0.46 5.00 -19.59
N TRP A 51 -1.66 5.05 -19.00
CA TRP A 51 -2.65 6.11 -19.21
C TRP A 51 -2.22 7.45 -18.59
N ASN A 52 -1.44 7.43 -17.50
CA ASN A 52 -0.95 8.61 -16.78
C ASN A 52 0.32 9.23 -17.39
N HIS A 53 0.79 8.73 -18.53
CA HIS A 53 2.04 9.18 -19.14
C HIS A 53 1.91 10.63 -19.68
N PRO A 54 2.82 11.58 -19.36
CA PRO A 54 2.70 12.98 -19.78
C PRO A 54 2.59 13.19 -21.29
N ALA A 55 3.18 12.31 -22.09
CA ALA A 55 3.03 12.32 -23.56
C ALA A 55 1.58 12.14 -24.04
N ARG A 56 0.66 11.73 -23.15
CA ARG A 56 -0.80 11.62 -23.40
C ARG A 56 -1.61 12.81 -22.87
N GLY A 57 -1.02 13.69 -22.06
CA GLY A 57 -1.73 14.79 -21.40
C GLY A 57 -2.27 15.85 -22.36
N VAL A 58 -1.61 16.05 -23.51
CA VAL A 58 -2.09 16.94 -24.58
C VAL A 58 -2.07 16.18 -25.91
N ARG A 59 -3.15 16.30 -26.68
CA ARG A 59 -3.22 15.77 -28.04
C ARG A 59 -2.14 16.47 -28.88
N ARG A 60 -1.13 15.73 -29.34
CA ARG A 60 -0.16 16.24 -30.32
C ARG A 60 -0.84 16.41 -31.68
N THR A 61 -0.50 17.49 -32.38
CA THR A 61 -0.95 17.71 -33.76
C THR A 61 -0.55 16.53 -34.65
N HIS A 62 -1.53 16.00 -35.38
CA HIS A 62 -1.26 14.96 -36.38
C HIS A 62 -0.57 15.59 -37.58
N ARG A 63 0.50 14.96 -38.06
CA ARG A 63 1.17 15.40 -39.30
C ARG A 63 0.26 15.07 -40.49
N ASN A 64 0.04 16.06 -41.35
CA ASN A 64 -0.46 15.84 -42.70
C ASN A 64 0.68 15.23 -43.56
N GLY A 65 0.32 14.35 -44.49
CA GLY A 65 1.28 13.70 -45.39
C GLY A 65 1.20 12.17 -45.39
N THR A 66 1.98 11.57 -46.28
CA THR A 66 2.07 10.11 -46.45
C THR A 66 2.45 9.43 -45.13
N GLY A 67 1.67 8.44 -44.71
CA GLY A 67 1.89 7.71 -43.46
C GLY A 67 1.38 8.42 -42.19
N GLY A 68 0.93 9.69 -42.26
CA GLY A 68 0.43 10.44 -41.09
C GLY A 68 -0.77 9.79 -40.42
N TRP A 69 -1.71 9.25 -41.20
CA TRP A 69 -2.87 8.53 -40.68
C TRP A 69 -2.47 7.22 -39.99
N ARG A 70 -1.56 6.42 -40.59
CA ARG A 70 -1.08 5.16 -39.97
C ARG A 70 -0.32 5.42 -38.66
N ALA A 71 0.50 6.46 -38.61
CA ALA A 71 1.26 6.83 -37.43
C ALA A 71 0.39 7.38 -36.28
N SER A 72 -0.87 7.75 -36.54
CA SER A 72 -1.77 8.32 -35.53
C SER A 72 -2.20 7.33 -34.44
N GLY A 73 -2.17 6.03 -34.73
CA GLY A 73 -2.62 4.96 -33.82
C GLY A 73 -1.50 4.14 -33.17
N LEU A 74 -0.23 4.39 -33.52
CA LEU A 74 0.91 3.66 -32.95
C LEU A 74 1.40 4.31 -31.65
N PRO A 75 1.90 3.52 -30.68
CA PRO A 75 2.61 4.06 -29.52
C PRO A 75 3.80 4.93 -29.96
N ARG A 76 4.02 6.03 -29.25
CA ARG A 76 5.23 6.86 -29.36
C ARG A 76 6.06 6.74 -28.10
#